data_AF-A0AAW1HVX0-F1
#
_entry.id   AF-A0AAW1HVX0-F1
#
_cell.length_a   1.000
_cell.length_b   1.000
_cell.length_c   1.000
_cell.angle_alpha   90.00
_cell.angle_beta   90.00
_cell.angle_gamma   90.00
#
_symmetry.space_group_name_H-M   'P 1'
#
loop_
_entity.id
_entity.type
_entity.pdbx_description
1 polymer ?
#
loop_
_entity_poly.entity_id
_entity_poly.type
_entity_poly.pdbx_seq_one_letter_code
_entity_poly.pdbx_strand_id
1 'polypeptide(L)'
;MKAMLSQPMNGKTDKEIVTTREKAIKVLEEKGYEVVNTLFTDEWYSDKSMSERGVVNIPLCFLAKSLESMSLCNVAYFCKGWEKTRGCKVEHEVALAYGLDIIYEQEMDKKAEEASQAFEEDKQNRVKREQLTRAAAQSDLMDMILGDLNIEVE
;
A
#
# COMPACT_ATOMS: atom_id res chain seq x y z
N MET A 1 -11.42 11.22 8.20
CA MET A 1 -12.20 9.96 8.09
C MET A 1 -11.42 8.88 8.81
N LYS A 2 -12.11 7.86 9.34
CA LYS A 2 -11.47 6.81 10.13
C LYS A 2 -11.29 5.52 9.33
N ALA A 3 -10.15 4.86 9.52
CA ALA A 3 -9.85 3.61 8.85
C ALA A 3 -9.55 2.50 9.86
N MET A 4 -10.10 1.32 9.59
CA MET A 4 -9.73 0.07 10.23
C MET A 4 -8.55 -0.56 9.46
N LEU A 5 -7.70 -1.27 10.18
CA LEU A 5 -6.65 -2.11 9.62
C LEU A 5 -6.91 -3.57 9.99
N SER A 6 -7.10 -4.40 8.98
CA SER A 6 -7.27 -5.85 9.06
C SER A 6 -6.01 -6.56 8.56
N GLN A 7 -5.33 -7.29 9.45
CA GLN A 7 -4.08 -7.98 9.12
C GLN A 7 -4.02 -9.43 9.61
N PRO A 8 -3.52 -10.36 8.80
CA PRO A 8 -3.18 -11.71 9.26
C PRO A 8 -2.11 -11.67 10.36
N MET A 9 -2.40 -12.28 11.51
CA MET A 9 -1.46 -12.42 12.64
C MET A 9 -1.02 -13.86 12.90
N ASN A 10 -1.83 -14.85 12.54
CA ASN A 10 -1.52 -16.25 12.80
C ASN A 10 -0.22 -16.69 12.11
N GLY A 11 0.71 -17.27 12.86
CA GLY A 11 1.99 -17.75 12.35
C GLY A 11 3.03 -16.65 12.09
N LYS A 12 2.79 -15.41 12.52
CA LYS A 12 3.77 -14.30 12.46
C LYS A 12 4.35 -14.02 13.83
N THR A 13 5.59 -13.56 13.86
CA THR A 13 6.25 -13.02 15.05
C THR A 13 5.71 -11.63 15.39
N ASP A 14 5.84 -11.21 16.65
CA ASP A 14 5.46 -9.86 17.09
C ASP A 14 6.12 -8.76 16.25
N LYS A 15 7.39 -8.94 15.90
CA LYS A 15 8.13 -8.01 15.06
C LYS A 15 7.50 -7.89 13.66
N GLU A 16 7.14 -9.00 13.04
CA GLU A 16 6.48 -9.00 11.73
C GLU A 16 5.08 -8.35 11.80
N ILE A 17 4.34 -8.60 12.87
CA ILE A 17 3.03 -8.01 13.14
C ILE A 17 3.14 -6.49 13.26
N VAL A 18 4.11 -6.00 14.06
CA VAL A 18 4.36 -4.57 14.25
C VAL A 18 4.82 -3.91 12.95
N THR A 19 5.80 -4.49 12.26
CA THR A 19 6.31 -3.94 11.00
C THR A 19 5.23 -3.88 9.92
N THR A 20 4.40 -4.91 9.80
CA THR A 20 3.26 -4.90 8.84
C THR A 20 2.28 -3.79 9.20
N ARG A 21 1.96 -3.66 10.48
CA ARG A 21 1.00 -2.66 10.98
C ARG A 21 1.49 -1.24 10.75
N GLU A 22 2.75 -0.95 11.09
CA GLU A 22 3.36 0.38 10.91
C GLU A 22 3.35 0.82 9.45
N LYS A 23 3.67 -0.11 8.53
CA LYS A 23 3.58 0.15 7.08
C LYS A 23 2.16 0.54 6.65
N ALA A 24 1.16 -0.23 7.07
CA ALA A 24 -0.23 0.04 6.72
C ALA A 24 -0.76 1.32 7.37
N ILE A 25 -0.37 1.63 8.61
CA ILE A 25 -0.68 2.91 9.27
C ILE A 25 -0.15 4.07 8.45
N LYS A 26 1.13 4.01 8.06
CA LYS A 26 1.75 5.07 7.26
C LYS A 26 1.00 5.32 5.94
N VAL A 27 0.61 4.26 5.23
CA VAL A 27 -0.17 4.36 4.00
C VAL A 27 -1.53 5.02 4.23
N LEU A 28 -2.20 4.68 5.34
CA LEU A 28 -3.50 5.27 5.71
C LEU A 28 -3.36 6.75 6.10
N GLU A 29 -2.34 7.11 6.86
CA GLU A 29 -2.04 8.48 7.25
C GLU A 29 -1.70 9.36 6.04
N GLU A 30 -0.90 8.87 5.10
CA GLU A 30 -0.58 9.56 3.83
C GLU A 30 -1.83 9.81 2.97
N LYS A 31 -2.87 8.99 3.14
CA LYS A 31 -4.19 9.16 2.51
C LYS A 31 -5.16 10.05 3.31
N GLY A 32 -4.75 10.55 4.47
CA GLY A 32 -5.56 11.41 5.33
C GLY A 32 -6.56 10.67 6.23
N TYR A 33 -6.32 9.38 6.50
CA TYR A 33 -7.12 8.59 7.43
C TYR A 33 -6.52 8.56 8.83
N GLU A 34 -7.39 8.61 9.83
CA GLU A 34 -7.05 8.31 11.22
C GLU A 34 -7.25 6.80 11.45
N VAL A 35 -6.21 6.10 11.89
CA VAL A 35 -6.28 4.65 12.11
C VAL A 35 -6.92 4.35 13.47
N VAL A 36 -8.04 3.62 13.47
CA VAL A 36 -8.65 3.12 14.69
C VAL A 36 -7.85 1.93 15.19
N ASN A 37 -7.44 1.96 16.47
CA ASN A 37 -6.65 0.89 17.03
C ASN A 37 -7.46 -0.42 17.09
N THR A 38 -6.86 -1.47 16.53
CA THR A 38 -7.40 -2.84 16.47
C THR A 38 -6.49 -3.84 17.17
N LEU A 39 -5.38 -3.39 17.77
CA LEU A 39 -4.60 -4.19 18.71
C LEU A 39 -5.20 -4.02 20.10
N PHE A 40 -5.98 -5.02 20.50
CA PHE A 40 -6.63 -5.07 21.80
C PHE A 40 -5.66 -5.66 22.83
N THR A 41 -5.10 -4.81 23.68
CA THR A 41 -4.16 -5.20 24.75
C THR A 41 -4.69 -4.81 26.13
N ASP A 42 -5.96 -4.45 26.23
CA ASP A 42 -6.57 -4.06 27.49
C ASP A 42 -6.87 -5.30 28.38
N GLU A 43 -6.96 -5.07 29.70
CA GLU A 43 -7.17 -6.12 30.69
C GLU A 43 -8.52 -6.86 30.51
N TRP A 44 -9.49 -6.25 29.82
CA TRP A 44 -10.79 -6.86 29.57
C TRP A 44 -10.70 -8.05 28.60
N TYR A 45 -9.66 -8.10 27.77
CA TYR A 45 -9.33 -9.23 26.91
C TYR A 45 -8.16 -10.08 27.43
N SER A 46 -7.82 -9.98 28.73
CA SER A 46 -6.87 -10.91 29.35
C SER A 46 -7.49 -12.31 29.47
N ASP A 47 -6.65 -13.36 29.44
CA ASP A 47 -7.10 -14.75 29.57
C ASP A 47 -7.94 -14.96 30.84
N LYS A 48 -7.56 -14.28 31.93
CA LYS A 48 -8.30 -14.32 33.20
C LYS A 48 -9.69 -13.70 33.04
N SER A 49 -9.79 -12.46 32.54
CA SER A 49 -11.07 -11.78 32.38
C SER A 49 -12.01 -12.54 31.43
N MET A 50 -11.48 -13.02 30.30
CA MET A 50 -12.24 -13.82 29.34
C MET A 50 -12.75 -15.12 29.95
N SER A 51 -11.92 -15.82 30.75
CA SER A 51 -12.32 -17.04 31.45
C SER A 51 -13.43 -16.77 32.48
N GLU A 52 -13.30 -15.74 33.31
CA GLU A 52 -14.31 -15.35 34.30
C GLU A 52 -15.66 -14.97 33.66
N ARG A 53 -15.63 -14.39 32.46
CA ARG A 53 -16.83 -14.06 31.66
C ARG A 53 -17.45 -15.26 30.95
N GLY A 54 -16.82 -16.43 31.01
CA GLY A 54 -17.28 -17.63 30.31
C GLY A 54 -17.06 -17.60 28.79
N VAL A 55 -16.04 -16.86 28.31
CA VAL A 55 -15.69 -16.84 26.88
C VAL A 55 -15.14 -18.21 26.47
N VAL A 56 -15.87 -18.92 25.62
CA VAL A 56 -15.46 -20.23 25.10
C VAL A 56 -14.61 -20.08 23.83
N ASN A 57 -14.93 -19.11 22.97
CA ASN A 57 -14.26 -18.91 21.69
C ASN A 57 -13.51 -17.58 21.68
N ILE A 58 -12.25 -17.63 22.12
CA ILE A 58 -11.37 -16.45 22.23
C ILE A 58 -11.21 -15.72 20.89
N PRO A 59 -10.92 -16.39 19.75
CA PRO A 59 -10.83 -15.72 18.45
C PRO A 59 -12.12 -15.00 18.04
N LEU A 60 -13.28 -15.56 18.37
CA LEU A 60 -14.57 -14.92 18.10
C LEU A 60 -14.81 -13.70 19.00
N CYS A 61 -14.34 -13.74 20.25
CA CYS A 61 -14.41 -12.59 21.16
C CYS A 61 -13.60 -11.39 20.62
N PHE A 62 -12.37 -11.64 20.16
CA PHE A 62 -11.56 -10.62 19.51
C PHE A 62 -12.14 -10.14 18.18
N LEU A 63 -12.74 -11.03 17.39
CA LEU A 63 -13.44 -10.63 16.18
C LEU A 63 -14.62 -9.70 16.49
N ALA A 64 -15.44 -10.02 17.49
CA ALA A 64 -16.54 -9.16 17.91
C ALA A 64 -16.05 -7.76 18.32
N LYS A 65 -14.93 -7.68 19.05
CA LYS A 65 -14.30 -6.41 19.40
C LYS A 65 -13.75 -5.67 18.17
N SER A 66 -13.15 -6.39 17.22
CA SER A 66 -12.72 -5.82 15.94
C SER A 66 -13.89 -5.19 15.18
N LEU A 67 -15.05 -5.86 15.13
CA LEU A 67 -16.26 -5.34 14.49
C LEU A 67 -16.86 -4.13 15.24
N GLU A 68 -16.78 -4.10 16.57
CA GLU A 68 -17.13 -2.91 17.36
C GLU A 68 -16.27 -1.72 16.94
N SER A 69 -14.95 -1.89 16.84
CA SER A 69 -14.05 -0.85 16.32
C SER A 69 -14.34 -0.48 14.86
N MET A 70 -14.71 -1.46 14.02
CA MET A 70 -15.07 -1.25 12.62
C MET A 70 -16.28 -0.31 12.48
N SER A 71 -17.23 -0.34 13.42
CA SER A 71 -18.40 0.55 13.41
C SER A 71 -18.05 2.05 13.48
N LEU A 72 -16.82 2.37 13.90
CA LEU A 72 -16.29 3.74 13.97
C LEU A 72 -15.53 4.16 12.71
N CYS A 73 -15.46 3.29 11.69
CA CYS A 73 -14.63 3.46 10.52
C CYS A 73 -15.47 3.71 9.26
N ASN A 74 -14.91 4.48 8.34
CA ASN A 74 -15.43 4.69 7.00
C ASN A 74 -14.78 3.72 6.00
N VAL A 75 -13.55 3.31 6.29
CA VAL A 75 -12.68 2.54 5.38
C VAL A 75 -12.12 1.33 6.13
N ALA A 76 -11.94 0.22 5.43
CA ALA A 76 -11.21 -0.95 5.90
C ALA A 76 -10.02 -1.25 4.99
N TYR A 77 -8.82 -1.23 5.57
CA TYR A 77 -7.58 -1.60 4.90
C TYR A 77 -7.24 -3.06 5.17
N PHE A 78 -7.01 -3.83 4.11
CA PHE A 78 -6.67 -5.25 4.20
C PHE A 78 -5.22 -5.49 3.79
N CYS A 79 -4.43 -5.97 4.74
CA CYS A 79 -3.05 -6.37 4.50
C CYS A 79 -2.97 -7.64 3.66
N LYS A 80 -1.81 -7.84 3.01
CA LYS A 80 -1.54 -9.00 2.17
C LYS A 80 -1.79 -10.31 2.90
N GLY A 81 -2.53 -11.21 2.25
CA GLY A 81 -2.91 -12.52 2.79
C GLY A 81 -4.16 -12.50 3.67
N TRP A 82 -4.91 -11.39 3.73
CA TRP A 82 -6.20 -11.30 4.42
C TRP A 82 -7.16 -12.41 3.98
N GLU A 83 -7.12 -12.80 2.70
CA GLU A 83 -7.97 -13.83 2.12
C GLU A 83 -7.68 -15.25 2.65
N LYS A 84 -6.57 -15.42 3.37
CA LYS A 84 -6.13 -16.71 3.92
C LYS A 84 -6.57 -16.91 5.37
N THR A 85 -6.87 -15.84 6.09
CA THR A 85 -7.26 -15.91 7.51
C THR A 85 -8.77 -15.78 7.67
N ARG A 86 -9.33 -16.54 8.62
CA ARG A 86 -10.78 -16.54 8.88
C ARG A 86 -11.28 -15.18 9.35
N GLY A 87 -10.58 -14.54 10.30
CA GLY A 87 -10.98 -13.25 10.87
C GLY A 87 -11.06 -12.15 9.83
N CYS A 88 -9.98 -11.96 9.05
CA CYS A 88 -9.92 -10.95 8.00
C CYS A 88 -10.97 -11.16 6.91
N LYS A 89 -11.29 -12.43 6.56
CA LYS A 89 -12.39 -12.72 5.63
C LYS A 89 -13.75 -12.27 6.17
N VAL A 90 -14.05 -12.53 7.45
CA VAL A 90 -15.31 -12.07 8.04
C VAL A 90 -15.37 -10.54 8.09
N GLU A 91 -14.28 -9.89 8.49
CA GLU A 91 -14.19 -8.42 8.47
C GLU A 91 -14.41 -7.85 7.07
N HIS A 92 -13.87 -8.50 6.03
CA HIS A 92 -14.08 -8.13 4.64
C HIS A 92 -15.55 -8.21 4.21
N GLU A 93 -16.21 -9.34 4.51
CA GLU A 93 -17.65 -9.50 4.23
C GLU A 93 -18.50 -8.45 4.97
N VAL A 94 -18.14 -8.12 6.22
CA VAL A 94 -18.81 -7.05 6.98
C VAL A 94 -18.57 -5.69 6.32
N ALA A 95 -17.33 -5.37 5.94
CA ALA A 95 -17.03 -4.10 5.26
C ALA A 95 -17.85 -3.94 3.98
N LEU A 96 -17.97 -5.00 3.17
CA LEU A 96 -18.84 -5.02 1.98
C LEU A 96 -20.31 -4.83 2.33
N ALA A 97 -20.84 -5.63 3.27
CA ALA A 97 -22.26 -5.63 3.61
C ALA A 97 -22.74 -4.30 4.23
N TYR A 98 -21.86 -3.60 4.94
CA TYR A 98 -22.17 -2.34 5.62
C TYR A 98 -21.66 -1.10 4.87
N GLY A 99 -21.10 -1.27 3.67
CA GLY A 99 -20.75 -0.17 2.77
C GLY A 99 -19.52 0.64 3.20
N LEU A 100 -18.53 0.00 3.83
CA LEU A 100 -17.23 0.61 4.04
C LEU A 100 -16.43 0.61 2.75
N ASP A 101 -15.66 1.67 2.52
CA ASP A 101 -14.67 1.69 1.45
C ASP A 101 -13.55 0.68 1.76
N ILE A 102 -13.10 -0.06 0.75
CA ILE A 102 -12.10 -1.11 0.92
C ILE A 102 -10.80 -0.73 0.20
N ILE A 103 -9.68 -0.86 0.92
CA ILE A 103 -8.34 -0.68 0.37
C ILE A 103 -7.56 -1.98 0.54
N TYR A 104 -6.99 -2.49 -0.54
CA TYR A 104 -6.12 -3.67 -0.51
C TYR A 104 -4.65 -3.28 -0.64
N GLU A 105 -3.78 -3.85 0.20
CA GLU A 105 -2.33 -3.65 0.11
C GLU A 105 -1.78 -4.02 -1.27
N GLN A 106 -2.26 -5.13 -1.87
CA GLN A 106 -1.79 -5.59 -3.18
C GLN A 106 -2.02 -4.57 -4.32
N GLU A 107 -3.07 -3.75 -4.23
CA GLU A 107 -3.34 -2.70 -5.23
C GLU A 107 -2.41 -1.51 -5.05
N MET A 108 -1.97 -1.25 -3.81
CA MET A 108 -1.02 -0.20 -3.51
C MET A 108 0.39 -0.57 -3.98
N ASP A 109 0.81 -1.83 -3.76
CA ASP A 109 2.09 -2.34 -4.26
C ASP A 109 2.19 -2.18 -5.78
N LYS A 110 1.15 -2.58 -6.52
CA LYS A 110 1.10 -2.45 -7.99
C LYS A 110 1.22 -1.00 -8.45
N LYS A 111 0.46 -0.09 -7.85
CA LYS A 111 0.52 1.34 -8.20
C LYS A 111 1.90 1.94 -7.91
N ALA A 112 2.57 1.50 -6.85
CA ALA A 112 3.91 1.94 -6.51
C ALA A 112 4.96 1.41 -7.51
N GLU A 113 4.83 0.14 -7.94
CA GLU A 113 5.67 -0.46 -8.98
C GLU A 113 5.51 0.26 -10.33
N GLU A 114 4.27 0.47 -10.78
CA GLU A 114 3.95 1.18 -12.02
C GLU A 114 4.47 2.61 -12.01
N ALA A 115 4.30 3.34 -10.90
CA ALA A 115 4.82 4.70 -10.75
C ALA A 115 6.36 4.75 -10.79
N SER A 116 7.02 3.77 -10.18
CA SER A 116 8.48 3.66 -10.19
C SER A 116 9.00 3.37 -11.59
N GLN A 117 8.33 2.49 -12.34
CA GLN A 117 8.68 2.19 -13.73
C GLN A 117 8.50 3.41 -14.63
N ALA A 118 7.36 4.09 -14.54
CA ALA A 118 7.09 5.30 -15.31
C ALA A 118 8.11 6.42 -15.03
N PHE A 119 8.56 6.55 -13.77
CA PHE A 119 9.60 7.51 -13.41
C PHE A 119 10.96 7.18 -14.04
N GLU A 120 11.38 5.92 -14.00
CA GLU A 120 12.65 5.51 -14.61
C GLU A 120 12.61 5.63 -16.14
N GLU A 121 11.48 5.32 -16.77
CA GLU A 121 11.26 5.54 -18.20
C GLU A 121 11.32 7.03 -18.58
N ASP A 122 10.69 7.93 -17.81
CA ASP A 122 10.79 9.39 -18.06
C ASP A 122 12.25 9.85 -17.99
N LYS A 123 13.00 9.37 -16.99
CA LYS A 123 14.42 9.69 -16.82
C LYS A 123 15.25 9.23 -18.02
N GLN A 124 15.06 8.00 -18.49
CA GLN A 124 15.75 7.47 -19.68
C GLN A 124 15.37 8.26 -20.95
N ASN A 125 14.09 8.59 -21.11
CA ASN A 125 13.59 9.37 -22.23
C ASN A 125 14.16 10.79 -22.25
N ARG A 126 14.34 11.44 -21.08
CA ARG A 126 15.03 12.75 -20.98
C ARG A 126 16.47 12.66 -21.45
N VAL A 127 17.23 11.68 -20.97
CA VAL A 127 18.63 11.48 -21.39
C VAL A 127 18.72 11.24 -22.90
N LYS A 128 17.84 10.38 -23.44
CA LYS A 128 17.80 10.10 -24.88
C LYS A 128 17.47 11.34 -25.72
N ARG A 129 16.52 12.17 -25.27
CA ARG A 129 16.18 13.44 -25.94
C ARG A 129 17.35 14.42 -25.93
N GLU A 130 18.04 14.57 -24.81
CA GLU A 130 19.23 15.43 -24.72
C GLU A 130 20.36 14.97 -25.66
N GLN A 131 20.58 13.66 -25.75
CA GLN A 131 21.56 13.07 -26.69
C GLN A 131 21.17 13.32 -28.15
N LEU A 132 19.90 13.12 -28.52
CA LEU A 132 19.42 13.39 -29.87
C LEU A 132 19.56 14.88 -30.24
N THR A 133 19.19 15.78 -29.34
CA THR A 133 19.33 17.24 -29.58
C THR A 133 20.80 17.63 -29.80
N ARG A 134 21.73 17.05 -29.04
CA ARG A 134 23.18 17.28 -29.25
C ARG A 134 23.67 16.71 -30.58
N ALA A 135 23.24 15.50 -30.94
CA ALA A 135 23.63 14.87 -32.21
C ALA A 135 23.12 15.66 -33.43
N ALA A 136 21.88 16.16 -33.38
CA ALA A 136 21.32 17.03 -34.41
C ALA A 136 22.13 18.32 -34.57
N ALA A 137 22.42 19.02 -33.46
CA ALA A 137 23.23 20.23 -33.50
C ALA A 137 24.66 20.00 -34.05
N GLN A 138 25.24 18.82 -33.77
CA GLN A 138 26.55 18.45 -34.31
C GLN A 138 26.51 18.15 -35.81
N SER A 139 25.42 17.54 -36.31
CA SER A 139 25.18 17.32 -37.74
C SER A 139 25.03 18.66 -38.48
N ASP A 140 24.16 19.55 -37.98
CA ASP A 140 23.91 20.86 -38.59
C ASP A 140 25.20 21.70 -38.69
N LEU A 141 26.05 21.64 -37.66
CA LEU A 141 27.35 22.31 -37.68
C LEU A 141 28.30 21.73 -38.74
N MET A 142 28.30 20.40 -38.91
CA MET A 142 29.13 19.73 -39.91
C MET A 142 28.69 20.09 -41.34
N ASP A 143 27.38 20.10 -41.60
CA ASP A 143 26.82 20.50 -42.89
C ASP A 143 27.17 21.96 -43.22
N MET A 144 27.13 22.85 -42.22
CA MET A 144 27.55 24.25 -42.37
C MET A 144 29.04 24.36 -42.73
N ILE A 145 29.92 23.63 -42.04
CA ILE A 145 31.36 23.63 -42.31
C ILE A 145 31.67 23.10 -43.72
N LEU A 146 31.01 22.02 -44.15
CA LEU A 146 31.21 21.43 -45.48
C LEU A 146 30.71 22.36 -46.60
N GLY A 147 29.60 23.07 -46.37
CA GLY A 147 29.07 24.07 -47.31
C GLY A 147 30.02 25.23 -47.56
N ASP A 148 30.73 25.70 -46.52
CA ASP A 148 31.71 26.78 -46.63
C ASP A 148 33.04 26.35 -47.32
N LEU A 149 33.32 25.04 -47.38
CA LEU A 149 34.54 24.48 -47.98
C LEU A 149 34.40 24.12 -49.48
N ASN A 150 33.20 24.18 -50.05
CA ASN A 150 32.90 23.91 -51.48
C ASN A 150 33.61 22.66 -52.04
N ILE A 151 33.58 21.54 -51.30
CA ILE A 151 34.11 20.26 -51.76
C ILE A 151 33.01 19.56 -52.57
N GLU A 152 33.06 19.70 -53.90
CA GLU A 152 32.32 18.81 -54.81
C GLU A 152 32.93 17.40 -54.70
N VAL A 153 32.13 16.43 -54.24
CA VAL A 153 32.52 15.03 -54.23
C VAL A 153 32.10 14.44 -55.58
N GLU A 154 33.07 14.24 -56.49
CA GLU A 154 32.91 13.40 -57.71
C GLU A 154 32.66 11.92 -57.36
#